data_AF-A0A8U0TVQ2-F1
#
_entry.id   AF-A0A8U0TVQ2-F1
#
_cell.length_a   1.000
_cell.length_b   1.000
_cell.length_c   1.000
_cell.angle_alpha   90.00
_cell.angle_beta   90.00
_cell.angle_gamma   90.00
#
_symmetry.space_group_name_H-M   'P 1'
#
loop_
_entity.id
_entity.type
_entity.pdbx_description
1 polymer ?
#
loop_
_entity_poly.entity_id
_entity_poly.type
_entity_poly.pdbx_seq_one_letter_code
_entity_poly.pdbx_strand_id
1 'polypeptide(L)'
;MAAPSSKQVLRRLCQFGAFILTRFGFWNCFTMLMLFAERADVKRKPDIQVPYLYFDMGASVLCASFMSFGVKRRWFALGAAIQLAISTYASYIGEQVHYSDWLKVRMYSRTLAIIGGFLVLASGAGEVYRQKHRTRSLQSTGQVFIGVYLICMVYSLQHSKEDRMAYLNHIPGGEITLMLLVVLFGVLALAFLSGCYIRLASQILAVVLPLILLFIDGNLGYWHNTRHVEFWNQLKLMGHNVGIFGAVLILATDG
;
A
#
# COMPACT_ATOMS: atom_id res chain seq x y z
N MET A 1 15.12 -30.60 -17.47
CA MET A 1 14.06 -29.69 -17.02
C MET A 1 14.25 -28.37 -17.74
N ALA A 2 13.42 -28.03 -18.74
CA ALA A 2 13.56 -26.79 -19.48
C ALA A 2 13.25 -25.59 -18.56
N ALA A 3 14.12 -24.58 -18.56
CA ALA A 3 13.89 -23.36 -17.80
C ALA A 3 12.52 -22.75 -18.19
N PRO A 4 11.71 -22.30 -17.22
CA PRO A 4 10.42 -21.69 -17.52
C PRO A 4 10.64 -20.50 -18.46
N SER A 5 9.85 -20.41 -19.53
CA SER A 5 9.98 -19.31 -20.48
C SER A 5 9.73 -17.97 -19.75
N SER A 6 10.44 -16.91 -20.12
CA SER A 6 10.32 -15.58 -19.49
C SER A 6 8.84 -15.11 -19.36
N LYS A 7 8.00 -15.47 -20.33
CA LYS A 7 6.54 -15.22 -20.31
C LYS A 7 5.80 -15.95 -19.18
N GLN A 8 6.17 -17.19 -18.86
CA GLN A 8 5.58 -17.93 -17.75
C GLN A 8 5.96 -17.33 -16.40
N VAL A 9 7.21 -16.86 -16.25
CA VAL A 9 7.69 -16.20 -15.04
C VAL A 9 6.93 -14.88 -14.81
N LEU A 10 6.82 -14.04 -15.83
CA LEU A 10 6.05 -12.79 -15.76
C LEU A 10 4.57 -13.03 -15.42
N ARG A 11 3.96 -14.08 -15.99
CA ARG A 11 2.57 -14.45 -15.69
C ARG A 11 2.39 -14.89 -14.23
N ARG A 12 3.34 -15.65 -13.68
CA ARG A 12 3.32 -16.05 -12.26
C ARG A 12 3.49 -14.84 -11.33
N LEU A 13 4.39 -13.92 -11.65
CA LEU A 13 4.59 -12.68 -10.89
C LEU A 13 3.34 -11.79 -10.91
N CYS A 14 2.69 -11.68 -12.06
CA CYS A 14 1.44 -10.96 -12.20
C CYS A 14 0.31 -11.58 -11.36
N GLN A 15 0.17 -12.92 -11.40
CA GLN A 15 -0.77 -13.67 -10.56
C GLN A 15 -0.48 -13.49 -9.06
N PHE A 16 0.80 -13.46 -8.69
CA PHE A 16 1.22 -13.24 -7.31
C PHE A 16 0.86 -11.84 -6.81
N GLY A 17 1.12 -10.79 -7.60
CA GLY A 17 0.69 -9.42 -7.25
C GLY A 17 -0.83 -9.28 -7.15
N ALA A 18 -1.55 -9.94 -8.07
CA ALA A 18 -3.00 -10.08 -8.03
C ALA A 18 -3.48 -10.75 -6.73
N PHE A 19 -2.85 -11.86 -6.34
CA PHE A 19 -3.18 -12.61 -5.13
C PHE A 19 -2.98 -11.75 -3.88
N ILE A 20 -1.86 -11.04 -3.78
CA ILE A 20 -1.55 -10.13 -2.67
C ILE A 20 -2.67 -9.09 -2.51
N LEU A 21 -3.04 -8.39 -3.59
CA LEU A 21 -4.08 -7.36 -3.55
C LEU A 21 -5.45 -7.91 -3.17
N THR A 22 -5.84 -9.10 -3.64
CA THR A 22 -7.13 -9.70 -3.27
C THR A 22 -7.19 -10.12 -1.80
N ARG A 23 -6.04 -10.42 -1.19
CA ARG A 23 -5.96 -10.83 0.22
C ARG A 23 -5.71 -9.66 1.16
N PHE A 24 -5.32 -8.49 0.64
CA PHE A 24 -5.08 -7.29 1.44
C PHE A 24 -6.29 -6.91 2.32
N GLY A 25 -7.52 -7.03 1.82
CA GLY A 25 -8.71 -6.67 2.60
C GLY A 25 -8.87 -7.51 3.87
N PHE A 26 -8.53 -8.80 3.84
CA PHE A 26 -8.53 -9.65 5.04
C PHE A 26 -7.45 -9.20 6.05
N TRP A 27 -6.25 -8.91 5.55
CA TRP A 27 -5.15 -8.44 6.40
C TRP A 27 -5.46 -7.08 7.05
N ASN A 28 -6.03 -6.15 6.28
CA ASN A 28 -6.43 -4.84 6.79
C ASN A 28 -7.52 -4.98 7.87
N CYS A 29 -8.52 -5.84 7.65
CA CYS A 29 -9.54 -6.15 8.64
C CYS A 29 -8.93 -6.73 9.93
N PHE A 30 -8.09 -7.76 9.81
CA PHE A 30 -7.43 -8.41 10.95
C PHE A 30 -6.58 -7.41 11.76
N THR A 31 -5.72 -6.65 11.08
CA THR A 31 -4.86 -5.67 11.75
C THR A 31 -5.66 -4.52 12.38
N MET A 32 -6.79 -4.12 11.80
CA MET A 32 -7.71 -3.18 12.44
C MET A 32 -8.34 -3.75 13.72
N LEU A 33 -8.85 -5.00 13.71
CA LEU A 33 -9.41 -5.63 14.92
C LEU A 33 -8.38 -5.64 16.05
N MET A 34 -7.17 -6.08 15.73
CA MET A 34 -6.12 -6.20 16.73
C MET A 34 -5.65 -4.84 17.25
N LEU A 35 -5.61 -3.82 16.39
CA LEU A 35 -5.36 -2.44 16.81
C LEU A 35 -6.41 -1.91 17.78
N PHE A 36 -7.70 -2.21 17.53
CA PHE A 36 -8.76 -1.82 18.45
C PHE A 36 -8.75 -2.63 19.74
N ALA A 37 -8.33 -3.90 19.70
CA ALA A 37 -8.12 -4.71 20.90
C ALA A 37 -7.00 -4.12 21.78
N GLU A 38 -5.83 -3.81 21.19
CA GLU A 38 -4.71 -3.15 21.89
C GLU A 38 -5.14 -1.83 22.55
N ARG A 39 -6.00 -1.05 21.88
CA ARG A 39 -6.55 0.19 22.44
C ARG A 39 -7.59 -0.02 23.51
N ALA A 40 -8.42 -1.06 23.39
CA ALA A 40 -9.42 -1.40 24.39
C ALA A 40 -8.75 -1.78 25.72
N ASP A 41 -7.63 -2.51 25.67
CA ASP A 41 -6.84 -2.87 26.84
C ASP A 41 -6.30 -1.64 27.59
N VAL A 42 -5.94 -0.58 26.85
CA VAL A 42 -5.45 0.70 27.40
C VAL A 42 -6.59 1.71 27.65
N LYS A 43 -7.87 1.30 27.53
CA LYS A 43 -9.07 2.16 27.64
C LYS A 43 -9.07 3.38 26.71
N ARG A 44 -8.38 3.29 25.57
CA ARG A 44 -8.34 4.35 24.54
C ARG A 44 -9.53 4.18 23.59
N LYS A 45 -10.19 5.28 23.21
CA LYS A 45 -11.32 5.24 22.27
C LYS A 45 -10.85 4.85 20.85
N PRO A 46 -11.67 4.12 20.08
CA PRO A 46 -11.36 3.78 18.69
C PRO A 46 -11.37 5.03 17.77
N ASP A 47 -10.63 4.97 16.66
CA ASP A 47 -10.57 6.05 15.65
C ASP A 47 -11.93 6.36 15.01
N ILE A 48 -12.85 5.41 15.06
CA ILE A 48 -14.14 5.41 14.36
C ILE A 48 -15.24 5.05 15.36
N GLN A 49 -16.42 5.64 15.19
CA GLN A 49 -17.60 5.24 15.96
C GLN A 49 -17.90 3.74 15.75
N VAL A 50 -18.01 3.01 16.85
CA VAL A 50 -18.19 1.55 16.92
C VAL A 50 -19.17 0.95 15.88
N PRO A 51 -20.38 1.52 15.63
CA PRO A 51 -21.28 0.96 14.62
C PRO A 51 -20.78 1.09 13.17
N TYR A 52 -20.11 2.20 12.85
CA TYR A 52 -19.54 2.41 11.51
C TYR A 52 -18.34 1.48 11.27
N LEU A 53 -17.58 1.18 12.33
CA LEU A 53 -16.46 0.26 12.28
C LEU A 53 -16.91 -1.14 11.81
N TYR A 54 -17.91 -1.74 12.46
CA TYR A 54 -18.36 -3.10 12.08
C TYR A 54 -18.85 -3.17 10.63
N PHE A 55 -19.51 -2.12 10.15
CA PHE A 55 -19.96 -2.05 8.76
C PHE A 55 -18.77 -1.97 7.78
N ASP A 56 -17.79 -1.12 8.07
CA ASP A 56 -16.57 -0.98 7.27
C ASP A 56 -15.79 -2.30 7.19
N MET A 57 -15.66 -2.99 8.33
CA MET A 57 -14.98 -4.28 8.43
C MET A 57 -15.72 -5.36 7.65
N GLY A 58 -17.05 -5.44 7.79
CA GLY A 58 -17.89 -6.35 7.02
C GLY A 58 -17.76 -6.11 5.51
N ALA A 59 -17.81 -4.84 5.08
CA ALA A 59 -17.63 -4.46 3.68
C ALA A 59 -16.24 -4.85 3.15
N SER A 60 -15.18 -4.66 3.94
CA SER A 60 -13.81 -5.04 3.56
C SER A 60 -13.65 -6.55 3.36
N VAL A 61 -14.24 -7.36 4.25
CA VAL A 61 -14.20 -8.84 4.19
C VAL A 61 -15.03 -9.35 3.02
N LEU A 62 -16.21 -8.78 2.78
CA LEU A 62 -17.04 -9.14 1.63
C LEU A 62 -16.32 -8.84 0.32
N CYS A 63 -15.78 -7.62 0.17
CA CYS A 63 -15.03 -7.25 -1.03
C CYS A 63 -13.81 -8.17 -1.25
N ALA A 64 -13.06 -8.47 -0.19
CA ALA A 64 -11.91 -9.38 -0.26
C ALA A 64 -12.31 -10.82 -0.63
N SER A 65 -13.42 -11.31 -0.10
CA SER A 65 -13.97 -12.64 -0.37
C SER A 65 -14.38 -12.78 -1.84
N PHE A 66 -15.20 -11.87 -2.35
CA PHE A 66 -15.64 -11.91 -3.75
C PHE A 66 -14.49 -11.73 -4.74
N MET A 67 -13.51 -10.88 -4.41
CA MET A 67 -12.28 -10.76 -5.20
C MET A 67 -11.47 -12.06 -5.21
N SER A 68 -11.42 -12.79 -4.09
CA SER A 68 -10.68 -14.04 -3.95
C SER A 68 -11.35 -15.22 -4.68
N PHE A 69 -12.69 -15.24 -4.72
CA PHE A 69 -13.45 -16.23 -5.50
C PHE A 69 -13.52 -15.89 -7.01
N GLY A 70 -12.99 -14.74 -7.43
CA GLY A 70 -12.97 -14.32 -8.83
C GLY A 70 -14.33 -13.85 -9.37
N VAL A 71 -15.34 -13.67 -8.52
CA VAL A 71 -16.67 -13.20 -8.93
C VAL A 71 -16.59 -11.70 -9.22
N LYS A 72 -16.83 -11.28 -10.47
CA LYS A 72 -16.86 -9.86 -10.90
C LYS A 72 -15.72 -9.01 -10.30
N ARG A 73 -14.49 -9.55 -10.30
CA ARG A 73 -13.32 -9.01 -9.59
C ARG A 73 -13.11 -7.49 -9.77
N ARG A 74 -13.34 -6.97 -10.98
CA ARG A 74 -13.20 -5.52 -11.28
C ARG A 74 -14.15 -4.63 -10.45
N TRP A 75 -15.40 -5.05 -10.29
CA TRP A 75 -16.41 -4.28 -9.56
C TRP A 75 -16.13 -4.29 -8.05
N PHE A 76 -15.72 -5.45 -7.52
CA PHE A 76 -15.36 -5.55 -6.10
C PHE A 76 -14.04 -4.87 -5.77
N ALA A 77 -13.08 -4.81 -6.70
CA ALA A 77 -11.88 -4.00 -6.54
C ALA A 77 -12.21 -2.50 -6.47
N LEU A 78 -13.15 -2.02 -7.31
CA LEU A 78 -13.64 -0.65 -7.23
C LEU A 78 -14.40 -0.39 -5.90
N GLY A 79 -15.23 -1.34 -5.48
CA GLY A 79 -15.89 -1.29 -4.17
C GLY A 79 -14.90 -1.21 -3.00
N ALA A 80 -13.83 -2.00 -3.03
CA ALA A 80 -12.76 -1.96 -2.02
C ALA A 80 -12.02 -0.62 -2.01
N ALA A 81 -11.77 -0.02 -3.17
CA ALA A 81 -11.17 1.31 -3.28
C ALA A 81 -12.05 2.39 -2.63
N ILE A 82 -13.37 2.35 -2.91
CA ILE A 82 -14.34 3.28 -2.31
C ILE A 82 -14.42 3.05 -0.79
N GLN A 83 -14.54 1.80 -0.35
CA GLN A 83 -14.62 1.46 1.07
C GLN A 83 -13.40 1.98 1.85
N LEU A 84 -12.18 1.77 1.33
CA LEU A 84 -10.97 2.31 1.94
C LEU A 84 -10.95 3.85 1.97
N ALA A 85 -11.46 4.51 0.92
CA ALA A 85 -11.56 5.97 0.88
C ALA A 85 -12.50 6.50 1.97
N ILE A 86 -13.69 5.90 2.11
CA ILE A 86 -14.67 6.32 3.12
C ILE A 86 -14.16 6.00 4.53
N SER A 87 -13.54 4.83 4.75
CA SER A 87 -12.91 4.46 6.03
C SER A 87 -11.83 5.46 6.46
N THR A 88 -11.01 5.90 5.52
CA THR A 88 -9.95 6.90 5.76
C THR A 88 -10.55 8.27 6.09
N TYR A 89 -11.59 8.67 5.38
CA TYR A 89 -12.31 9.92 5.63
C TYR A 89 -13.01 9.92 7.00
N ALA A 90 -13.69 8.82 7.35
CA ALA A 90 -14.31 8.64 8.65
C ALA A 90 -13.28 8.70 9.79
N SER A 91 -12.10 8.09 9.59
CA SER A 91 -10.99 8.15 10.55
C SER A 91 -10.42 9.57 10.70
N TYR A 92 -10.45 10.38 9.64
CA TYR A 92 -10.00 11.78 9.68
C TYR A 92 -10.97 12.68 10.46
N ILE A 93 -12.27 12.59 10.18
CA ILE A 93 -13.30 13.39 10.88
C ILE A 93 -13.51 12.95 12.32
N GLY A 94 -13.27 11.66 12.62
CA GLY A 94 -13.48 11.12 13.96
C GLY A 94 -12.68 11.83 15.04
N GLU A 95 -11.46 12.34 14.73
CA GLU A 95 -10.50 13.02 15.62
C GLU A 95 -10.31 12.39 17.03
N GLN A 96 -10.77 11.16 17.28
CA GLN A 96 -10.76 10.56 18.63
C GLN A 96 -9.35 10.17 19.10
N VAL A 97 -8.38 10.11 18.17
CA VAL A 97 -7.00 9.68 18.43
C VAL A 97 -6.04 10.67 17.77
N HIS A 98 -5.32 11.43 18.59
CA HIS A 98 -4.24 12.27 18.12
C HIS A 98 -3.00 11.43 17.81
N TYR A 99 -2.76 11.20 16.52
CA TYR A 99 -1.47 10.76 16.01
C TYR A 99 -0.55 11.97 15.77
N SER A 100 0.77 11.74 15.85
CA SER A 100 1.75 12.72 15.40
C SER A 100 1.60 12.99 13.90
N ASP A 101 1.91 14.21 13.46
CA ASP A 101 1.66 14.62 12.08
C ASP A 101 2.49 13.82 11.06
N TRP A 102 3.72 13.44 11.42
CA TRP A 102 4.55 12.58 10.58
C TRP A 102 3.91 11.19 10.35
N LEU A 103 3.27 10.63 11.39
CA LEU A 103 2.62 9.32 11.31
C LEU A 103 1.33 9.38 10.49
N LYS A 104 0.56 10.48 10.60
CA LYS A 104 -0.61 10.73 9.74
C LYS A 104 -0.23 10.74 8.26
N VAL A 105 0.82 11.46 7.88
CA VAL A 105 1.30 11.51 6.49
C VAL A 105 1.67 10.10 6.00
N ARG A 106 2.34 9.30 6.84
CA ARG A 106 2.71 7.92 6.51
C ARG A 106 1.50 7.00 6.35
N MET A 107 0.48 7.14 7.19
CA MET A 107 -0.77 6.38 7.08
C MET A 107 -1.55 6.76 5.81
N TYR A 108 -1.83 8.05 5.61
CA TYR A 108 -2.67 8.50 4.49
C TYR A 108 -2.03 8.27 3.12
N SER A 109 -0.72 8.54 2.99
CA SER A 109 0.00 8.30 1.74
C SER A 109 -0.05 6.82 1.31
N ARG A 110 0.11 5.89 2.25
CA ARG A 110 0.04 4.45 1.99
C ARG A 110 -1.38 4.00 1.66
N THR A 111 -2.40 4.54 2.32
CA THR A 111 -3.79 4.22 1.98
C THR A 111 -4.15 4.71 0.58
N LEU A 112 -3.72 5.92 0.19
CA LEU A 112 -3.90 6.44 -1.17
C LEU A 112 -3.25 5.53 -2.22
N ALA A 113 -2.02 5.06 -1.97
CA ALA A 113 -1.34 4.14 -2.88
C ALA A 113 -2.10 2.82 -3.07
N ILE A 114 -2.72 2.28 -2.02
CA ILE A 114 -3.51 1.04 -2.11
C ILE A 114 -4.83 1.26 -2.83
N ILE A 115 -5.51 2.38 -2.59
CA ILE A 115 -6.67 2.78 -3.39
C ILE A 115 -6.25 2.82 -4.86
N GLY A 116 -5.07 3.37 -5.16
CA GLY A 116 -4.47 3.34 -6.49
C GLY A 116 -4.26 1.93 -7.03
N GLY A 117 -3.73 1.02 -6.20
CA GLY A 117 -3.56 -0.39 -6.54
C GLY A 117 -4.88 -1.12 -6.85
N PHE A 118 -5.94 -0.84 -6.09
CA PHE A 118 -7.27 -1.38 -6.38
C PHE A 118 -7.88 -0.80 -7.66
N LEU A 119 -7.63 0.48 -7.99
CA LEU A 119 -8.04 1.07 -9.27
C LEU A 119 -7.30 0.44 -10.46
N VAL A 120 -6.01 0.17 -10.31
CA VAL A 120 -5.22 -0.57 -11.31
C VAL A 120 -5.81 -1.97 -11.51
N LEU A 121 -6.14 -2.67 -10.43
CA LEU A 121 -6.76 -3.99 -10.51
C LEU A 121 -8.15 -3.93 -11.16
N ALA A 122 -8.96 -2.93 -10.81
CA ALA A 122 -10.29 -2.70 -11.37
C ALA A 122 -10.24 -2.35 -12.87
N SER A 123 -9.13 -1.79 -13.37
CA SER A 123 -8.92 -1.55 -14.82
C SER A 123 -8.80 -2.83 -15.65
N GLY A 124 -8.66 -3.98 -15.00
CA GLY A 124 -8.44 -5.29 -15.62
C GLY A 124 -6.97 -5.65 -15.79
N ALA A 125 -6.05 -4.93 -15.13
CA ALA A 125 -4.63 -5.30 -15.09
C ALA A 125 -4.45 -6.56 -14.23
N GLY A 126 -3.81 -7.60 -14.78
CA GLY A 126 -3.57 -8.88 -14.10
C GLY A 126 -4.67 -9.95 -14.20
N GLU A 127 -5.67 -9.77 -15.07
CA GLU A 127 -6.60 -10.85 -15.43
C GLU A 127 -6.02 -11.71 -16.56
N VAL A 128 -5.98 -13.02 -16.31
CA VAL A 128 -5.39 -14.02 -17.21
C VAL A 128 -6.26 -14.31 -18.44
N TYR A 129 -7.58 -14.18 -18.31
CA TYR A 129 -8.55 -14.34 -19.40
C TYR A 129 -9.24 -13.00 -19.65
N ARG A 130 -8.73 -12.26 -20.63
CA ARG A 130 -9.11 -10.87 -20.90
C ARG A 130 -10.37 -10.82 -21.76
N GLN A 131 -11.54 -10.92 -21.16
CA GLN A 131 -12.82 -10.86 -21.91
C GLN A 131 -13.30 -9.42 -22.21
N LYS A 132 -12.83 -8.40 -21.49
CA LYS A 132 -13.26 -7.00 -21.65
C LYS A 132 -12.08 -6.04 -21.77
N HIS A 133 -12.20 -5.06 -22.68
CA HIS A 133 -11.21 -4.02 -22.92
C HIS A 133 -10.84 -3.26 -21.64
N ARG A 134 -9.60 -2.75 -21.62
CA ARG A 134 -9.00 -2.02 -20.51
C ARG A 134 -9.60 -0.62 -20.40
N THR A 135 -10.01 -0.22 -19.20
CA THR A 135 -10.36 1.18 -18.91
C THR A 135 -9.07 1.96 -18.63
N ARG A 136 -8.59 2.70 -19.63
CA ARG A 136 -7.35 3.49 -19.53
C ARG A 136 -7.42 4.58 -18.46
N SER A 137 -8.61 5.16 -18.23
CA SER A 137 -8.82 6.17 -17.20
C SER A 137 -8.53 5.64 -15.79
N LEU A 138 -9.12 4.50 -15.41
CA LEU A 138 -8.92 3.91 -14.08
C LEU A 138 -7.46 3.54 -13.80
N GLN A 139 -6.78 2.98 -14.79
CA GLN A 139 -5.35 2.66 -14.65
C GLN A 139 -4.53 3.94 -14.45
N SER A 140 -4.77 4.97 -15.26
CA SER A 140 -4.07 6.25 -15.17
C SER A 140 -4.29 6.90 -13.80
N THR A 141 -5.53 6.90 -13.28
CA THR A 141 -5.82 7.41 -11.93
C THR A 141 -5.08 6.62 -10.86
N GLY A 142 -5.03 5.29 -10.97
CA GLY A 142 -4.30 4.45 -10.03
C GLY A 142 -2.78 4.69 -10.03
N GLN A 143 -2.21 4.95 -11.21
CA GLN A 143 -0.79 5.32 -11.37
C GLN A 143 -0.48 6.68 -10.73
N VAL A 144 -1.37 7.66 -10.92
CA VAL A 144 -1.24 8.98 -10.28
C VAL A 144 -1.23 8.85 -8.76
N PHE A 145 -2.10 8.02 -8.17
CA PHE A 145 -2.11 7.79 -6.71
C PHE A 145 -0.82 7.15 -6.19
N ILE A 146 -0.21 6.22 -6.94
CA ILE A 146 1.12 5.68 -6.60
C ILE A 146 2.18 6.77 -6.72
N GLY A 147 2.10 7.64 -7.74
CA GLY A 147 2.99 8.80 -7.90
C GLY A 147 2.91 9.79 -6.74
N VAL A 148 1.70 10.13 -6.30
CA VAL A 148 1.47 11.00 -5.12
C VAL A 148 2.08 10.37 -3.86
N TYR A 149 1.91 9.06 -3.67
CA TYR A 149 2.55 8.35 -2.56
C TYR A 149 4.07 8.47 -2.57
N LEU A 150 4.71 8.37 -3.74
CA LEU A 150 6.16 8.52 -3.86
C LEU A 150 6.61 9.95 -3.54
N ILE A 151 5.83 10.98 -3.91
CA ILE A 151 6.08 12.37 -3.49
C ILE A 151 6.00 12.49 -1.97
N CYS A 152 4.95 11.92 -1.35
CA CYS A 152 4.82 11.92 0.10
C CYS A 152 6.00 11.21 0.78
N MET A 153 6.50 10.11 0.21
CA MET A 153 7.70 9.42 0.73
C MET A 153 8.95 10.30 0.65
N VAL A 154 9.15 11.03 -0.46
CA VAL A 154 10.25 12.00 -0.59
C VAL A 154 10.12 13.11 0.45
N TYR A 155 8.92 13.67 0.60
CA TYR A 155 8.64 14.72 1.58
C TYR A 155 8.90 14.24 3.01
N SER A 156 8.41 13.06 3.37
CA SER A 156 8.67 12.45 4.68
C SER A 156 10.18 12.25 4.90
N LEU A 157 10.93 11.75 3.92
CA LEU A 157 12.38 11.57 4.05
C LEU A 157 13.16 12.89 4.25
N GLN A 158 12.68 14.00 3.68
CA GLN A 158 13.33 15.30 3.81
C GLN A 158 12.94 16.04 5.09
N HIS A 159 11.67 15.95 5.52
CA HIS A 159 11.13 16.79 6.59
C HIS A 159 10.99 16.06 7.94
N SER A 160 10.69 14.75 7.94
CA SER A 160 10.50 13.94 9.15
C SER A 160 11.85 13.44 9.67
N LYS A 161 12.25 13.92 10.86
CA LYS A 161 13.50 13.50 11.51
C LYS A 161 13.43 12.01 11.90
N GLU A 162 12.24 11.55 12.27
CA GLU A 162 11.93 10.19 12.70
C GLU A 162 12.12 9.18 11.59
N ASP A 163 11.62 9.49 10.39
CA ASP A 163 11.80 8.66 9.20
C ASP A 163 13.25 8.70 8.74
N ARG A 164 13.88 9.89 8.70
CA ARG A 164 15.30 10.03 8.33
C ARG A 164 16.21 9.17 9.21
N MET A 165 16.00 9.18 10.53
CA MET A 165 16.77 8.37 11.48
C MET A 165 16.56 6.86 11.27
N ALA A 166 15.35 6.42 10.93
CA ALA A 166 15.09 5.01 10.65
C ALA A 166 15.93 4.51 9.46
N TYR A 167 16.04 5.32 8.41
CA TYR A 167 16.83 5.02 7.21
C TYR A 167 18.34 5.08 7.51
N LEU A 168 18.81 6.10 8.24
CA LEU A 168 20.24 6.25 8.56
C LEU A 168 20.78 5.13 9.45
N ASN A 169 19.98 4.62 10.39
CA ASN A 169 20.42 3.59 11.32
C ASN A 169 20.56 2.20 10.67
N HIS A 170 19.94 1.95 9.51
CA HIS A 170 19.85 0.61 8.91
C HIS A 170 20.47 0.50 7.53
N ILE A 171 20.62 1.60 6.79
CA ILE A 171 21.18 1.57 5.44
C ILE A 171 22.69 1.83 5.49
N PRO A 172 23.53 0.88 5.04
CA PRO A 172 24.96 1.12 4.89
C PRO A 172 25.18 2.19 3.81
N GLY A 173 25.84 3.29 4.17
CA GLY A 173 26.08 4.43 3.27
C GLY A 173 25.57 5.78 3.79
N GLY A 174 24.87 5.78 4.93
CA GLY A 174 24.52 7.01 5.65
C GLY A 174 23.72 8.02 4.82
N GLU A 175 24.14 9.27 4.84
CA GLU A 175 23.40 10.37 4.19
C GLU A 175 23.41 10.29 2.66
N ILE A 176 24.47 9.75 2.06
CA ILE A 176 24.60 9.65 0.59
C ILE A 176 23.54 8.71 0.03
N THR A 177 23.38 7.53 0.66
CA THR A 177 22.34 6.58 0.27
C THR A 177 20.93 7.14 0.46
N LEU A 178 20.72 7.97 1.48
CA LEU A 178 19.44 8.62 1.70
C LEU A 178 19.14 9.65 0.60
N MET A 179 20.14 10.46 0.21
CA MET A 179 20.02 11.41 -0.89
C MET A 179 19.74 10.70 -2.23
N LEU A 180 20.41 9.59 -2.50
CA LEU A 180 20.15 8.76 -3.68
C LEU A 180 18.73 8.19 -3.68
N LEU A 181 18.23 7.71 -2.54
CA LEU A 181 16.85 7.23 -2.41
C LEU A 181 15.83 8.34 -2.64
N VAL A 182 16.08 9.55 -2.12
CA VAL A 182 15.24 10.72 -2.33
C VAL A 182 15.16 11.06 -3.83
N VAL A 183 16.31 11.11 -4.51
CA VAL A 183 16.37 11.37 -5.96
C VAL A 183 15.66 10.26 -6.73
N LEU A 184 15.91 9.00 -6.38
CA LEU A 184 15.29 7.84 -7.01
C LEU A 184 13.77 7.91 -6.91
N PHE A 185 13.24 8.16 -5.71
CA PHE A 185 11.80 8.29 -5.50
C PHE A 185 11.19 9.50 -6.18
N GLY A 186 11.91 10.63 -6.24
CA GLY A 186 11.47 11.80 -7.00
C GLY A 186 11.34 11.50 -8.49
N VAL A 187 12.32 10.83 -9.09
CA VAL A 187 12.29 10.43 -10.50
C VAL A 187 11.16 9.43 -10.77
N LEU A 188 11.00 8.43 -9.90
CA LEU A 188 9.91 7.46 -10.01
C LEU A 188 8.54 8.14 -9.89
N ALA A 189 8.38 9.07 -8.95
CA ALA A 189 7.15 9.85 -8.79
C ALA A 189 6.79 10.61 -10.07
N LEU A 190 7.76 11.31 -10.66
CA LEU A 190 7.56 12.03 -11.92
C LEU A 190 7.18 11.09 -13.06
N ALA A 191 7.78 9.90 -13.15
CA ALA A 191 7.44 8.90 -14.16
C ALA A 191 5.99 8.38 -14.01
N PHE A 192 5.53 8.15 -12.78
CA PHE A 192 4.14 7.73 -12.52
C PHE A 192 3.12 8.85 -12.79
N LEU A 193 3.47 10.11 -12.50
CA LEU A 193 2.60 11.26 -12.74
C LEU A 193 2.52 11.65 -14.22
N SER A 194 3.64 11.58 -14.95
CA SER A 194 3.68 11.87 -16.38
C SER A 194 3.14 10.73 -17.24
N GLY A 195 3.10 9.51 -16.69
CA GLY A 195 2.77 8.30 -17.42
C GLY A 195 3.88 7.81 -18.36
N CYS A 196 5.09 8.38 -18.26
CA CYS A 196 6.25 7.95 -19.05
C CYS A 196 6.95 6.77 -18.40
N TYR A 197 7.36 5.77 -19.21
CA TYR A 197 8.17 4.62 -18.76
C TYR A 197 7.64 3.87 -17.52
N ILE A 198 6.32 3.82 -17.35
CA ILE A 198 5.65 3.26 -16.15
C ILE A 198 6.11 1.83 -15.86
N ARG A 199 6.34 1.02 -16.90
CA ARG A 199 6.80 -0.37 -16.73
C ARG A 199 8.18 -0.44 -16.09
N LEU A 200 9.14 0.36 -16.57
CA LEU A 200 10.49 0.43 -16.01
C LEU A 200 10.46 1.00 -14.59
N ALA A 201 9.70 2.08 -14.38
CA ALA A 201 9.51 2.66 -13.05
C ALA A 201 8.91 1.64 -12.06
N SER A 202 7.93 0.84 -12.51
CA SER A 202 7.32 -0.21 -11.70
C SER A 202 8.29 -1.37 -11.42
N GLN A 203 9.14 -1.73 -12.38
CA GLN A 203 10.17 -2.77 -12.17
C GLN A 203 11.21 -2.34 -11.13
N ILE A 204 11.69 -1.11 -11.22
CA ILE A 204 12.61 -0.54 -10.23
C ILE A 204 11.94 -0.50 -8.86
N LEU A 205 10.71 0.01 -8.80
CA LEU A 205 9.96 0.10 -7.54
C LEU A 205 9.64 -1.29 -6.95
N ALA A 206 9.41 -2.31 -7.77
CA ALA A 206 9.23 -3.69 -7.30
C ALA A 206 10.49 -4.28 -6.65
N VAL A 207 11.69 -3.80 -7.01
CA VAL A 207 12.93 -4.22 -6.34
C VAL A 207 13.15 -3.42 -5.06
N VAL A 208 12.83 -2.13 -5.07
CA VAL A 208 13.10 -1.21 -3.95
C VAL A 208 12.11 -1.40 -2.79
N LEU A 209 10.81 -1.59 -3.06
CA LEU A 209 9.78 -1.69 -2.02
C LEU A 209 10.00 -2.84 -1.02
N PRO A 210 10.33 -4.08 -1.44
CA PRO A 210 10.63 -5.17 -0.52
C PRO A 210 11.82 -4.88 0.40
N LEU A 211 12.86 -4.21 -0.12
CA LEU A 211 14.02 -3.82 0.69
C LEU A 211 13.61 -2.85 1.79
N ILE A 212 12.79 -1.85 1.45
CA ILE A 212 12.29 -0.87 2.43
C ILE A 212 11.37 -1.53 3.45
N LEU A 213 10.51 -2.43 3.01
CA LEU A 213 9.63 -3.16 3.90
C LEU A 213 10.42 -4.01 4.91
N LEU A 214 11.46 -4.69 4.47
CA LEU A 214 12.27 -5.56 5.33
C LEU A 214 13.19 -4.76 6.27
N PHE A 215 13.95 -3.81 5.73
CA PHE A 215 14.98 -3.10 6.50
C PHE A 215 14.43 -1.95 7.34
N ILE A 216 13.30 -1.36 6.95
CA ILE A 216 12.81 -0.11 7.55
C ILE A 216 11.51 -0.34 8.28
N ASP A 217 10.48 -0.84 7.60
CA ASP A 217 9.21 -1.12 8.28
C ASP A 217 9.29 -2.35 9.20
N GLY A 218 10.12 -3.33 8.87
CA GLY A 218 10.33 -4.56 9.63
C GLY A 218 11.07 -4.38 10.96
N ASN A 219 11.68 -3.21 11.20
CA ASN A 219 12.27 -2.93 12.50
C ASN A 219 11.19 -2.49 13.52
N LEU A 220 10.47 -3.48 14.05
CA LEU A 220 9.46 -3.29 15.08
C LEU A 220 10.05 -2.69 16.36
N GLY A 221 11.32 -2.96 16.68
CA GLY A 221 12.00 -2.41 17.86
C GLY A 221 12.17 -0.89 17.79
N TYR A 222 12.56 -0.34 16.64
CA TYR A 222 12.68 1.10 16.47
C TYR A 222 11.30 1.78 16.55
N TRP A 223 10.30 1.26 15.82
CA TRP A 223 8.98 1.88 15.76
C TRP A 223 8.21 1.77 17.08
N HIS A 224 8.21 0.59 17.70
CA HIS A 224 7.47 0.34 18.93
C HIS A 224 8.21 0.83 20.18
N ASN A 225 9.48 0.47 20.35
CA ASN A 225 10.20 0.77 21.60
C ASN A 225 10.78 2.19 21.62
N THR A 226 11.24 2.72 20.48
CA THR A 226 11.89 4.05 20.43
C THR A 226 10.92 5.18 20.09
N ARG A 227 9.92 4.91 19.25
CA ARG A 227 8.96 5.92 18.76
C ARG A 227 7.55 5.75 19.31
N HIS A 228 7.32 4.76 20.18
CA HIS A 228 6.03 4.48 20.83
C HIS A 228 4.87 4.38 19.84
N VAL A 229 5.12 3.87 18.64
CA VAL A 229 4.07 3.54 17.69
C VAL A 229 3.38 2.24 18.16
N GLU A 230 2.05 2.25 18.18
CA GLU A 230 1.24 1.07 18.50
C GLU A 230 1.61 -0.10 17.59
N PHE A 231 1.78 -1.28 18.16
CA PHE A 231 2.37 -2.42 17.47
C PHE A 231 1.53 -2.82 16.25
N TRP A 232 0.21 -2.91 16.44
CA TRP A 232 -0.70 -3.29 15.37
C TRP A 232 -0.86 -2.22 14.30
N ASN A 233 -0.61 -0.94 14.63
CA ASN A 233 -0.59 0.13 13.63
C ASN A 233 0.62 -0.02 12.71
N GLN A 234 1.78 -0.39 13.26
CA GLN A 234 2.97 -0.67 12.45
C GLN A 234 2.76 -1.90 11.55
N LEU A 235 2.13 -2.95 12.07
CA LEU A 235 1.83 -4.15 11.27
C LEU A 235 0.78 -3.87 10.17
N LYS A 236 -0.21 -3.02 10.46
CA LYS A 236 -1.14 -2.48 9.46
C LYS A 236 -0.37 -1.73 8.37
N LEU A 237 0.51 -0.81 8.74
CA LEU A 237 1.36 -0.03 7.83
C LEU A 237 2.30 -0.90 6.97
N MET A 238 2.81 -2.01 7.51
CA MET A 238 3.55 -3.01 6.74
C MET A 238 2.65 -3.70 5.71
N GLY A 239 1.45 -4.14 6.13
CA GLY A 239 0.46 -4.73 5.23
C GLY A 239 0.09 -3.81 4.08
N HIS A 240 0.02 -2.51 4.35
CA HIS A 240 -0.22 -1.50 3.32
C HIS A 240 0.88 -1.51 2.24
N ASN A 241 2.15 -1.51 2.65
CA ASN A 241 3.28 -1.59 1.73
C ASN A 241 3.33 -2.92 0.95
N VAL A 242 2.95 -4.05 1.57
CA VAL A 242 2.77 -5.33 0.85
C VAL A 242 1.70 -5.20 -0.25
N GLY A 243 0.57 -4.55 0.06
CA GLY A 243 -0.50 -4.27 -0.92
C GLY A 243 -0.03 -3.41 -2.09
N ILE A 244 0.73 -2.33 -1.80
CA ILE A 244 1.34 -1.46 -2.82
C ILE A 244 2.31 -2.25 -3.70
N PHE A 245 3.16 -3.08 -3.08
CA PHE A 245 4.06 -3.96 -3.82
C PHE A 245 3.30 -4.90 -4.77
N GLY A 246 2.16 -5.46 -4.33
CA GLY A 246 1.27 -6.24 -5.19
C GLY A 246 0.78 -5.46 -6.41
N ALA A 247 0.41 -4.19 -6.25
CA ALA A 247 0.00 -3.32 -7.36
C ALA A 247 1.14 -2.99 -8.33
N VAL A 248 2.32 -2.69 -7.78
CA VAL A 248 3.52 -2.38 -8.56
C VAL A 248 3.98 -3.61 -9.36
N LEU A 249 3.89 -4.82 -8.78
CA LEU A 249 4.17 -6.07 -9.50
C LEU A 249 3.25 -6.26 -10.70
N ILE A 250 1.96 -5.96 -10.56
CA ILE A 250 1.02 -6.01 -11.68
C ILE A 250 1.47 -5.02 -12.77
N LEU A 251 1.76 -3.77 -12.42
CA LEU A 251 2.20 -2.76 -13.40
C LEU A 251 3.56 -3.07 -14.05
N ALA A 252 4.48 -3.73 -13.33
CA ALA A 252 5.79 -4.13 -13.84
C ALA A 252 5.71 -5.27 -14.86
N THR A 253 4.68 -6.12 -14.74
CA THR A 253 4.51 -7.36 -15.51
C THR A 253 3.42 -7.29 -16.57
N ASP A 254 2.50 -6.33 -16.47
CA ASP A 254 1.43 -6.09 -17.43
C ASP A 254 1.98 -5.41 -18.69
N GLY A 255 2.17 -6.22 -19.74
CA GLY A 255 2.68 -5.83 -21.06
C GLY A 255 2.05 -6.67 -22.16
#